data_AF-A0A4R5XES8-F1
#
_entry.id   AF-A0A4R5XES8-F1
#
_cell.length_a   1.000
_cell.length_b   1.000
_cell.length_c   1.000
_cell.angle_alpha   90.00
_cell.angle_beta   90.00
_cell.angle_gamma   90.00
#
_symmetry.space_group_name_H-M   'P 1'
#
loop_
_entity.id
_entity.type
_entity.pdbx_description
1 polymer ?
#
loop_
_entity_poly.entity_id
_entity_poly.type
_entity_poly.pdbx_seq_one_letter_code
_entity_poly.pdbx_strand_id
1 'polypeptide(L)'
;MGSRLPMTAPTLPNGHVDKETNEQTSESFDQVRDEVEPEEALEQTRSIDNAESLASVSQPATEPHGATIYHPLSVPLIVSLMPTAIVGLLTRLGLEAIATYDGQSIFSLAWVQALGCLIMGLTLGLKESIGPFYGPLYTGITTGFCGSLTTFSSWQLDIFLSWANKSHFHRDWFRDVIDGLSKTFFTLAISLSSVTLGIHLSKPVARHFPVLRPPPVPVRRALTAACILTYVATIPVYFRLSPDFRHQTTSAMLFSFPGALTRYILAVKVTPLVKLLPMGTLLANTSATALLGMFHVLQRTHALPSKIACGILQGLIDGYCGCLSTVSTFAVEVGAMNAKKAWLYVGLSWSISQLLLLVIIGPSWWRGGINEDRTCTFA
;
A
#
# COMPACT_ATOMS: atom_id res chain seq x y z
N MET A 1 -2.89 93.58 30.65
CA MET A 1 -2.52 92.99 29.35
C MET A 1 -3.20 91.63 29.29
N GLY A 2 -4.48 91.53 28.93
CA GLY A 2 -5.00 91.51 27.55
C GLY A 2 -5.33 90.04 27.17
N SER A 3 -6.49 89.48 27.54
CA SER A 3 -7.76 89.41 26.76
C SER A 3 -7.95 88.09 25.97
N ARG A 4 -8.90 87.27 26.44
CA ARG A 4 -9.96 86.45 25.76
C ARG A 4 -9.67 85.61 24.47
N LEU A 5 -9.84 84.28 24.62
CA LEU A 5 -10.70 83.27 23.91
C LEU A 5 -11.45 83.65 22.58
N PRO A 6 -12.08 82.69 21.87
CA PRO A 6 -11.61 81.75 20.83
C PRO A 6 -12.39 81.94 19.48
N MET A 7 -12.21 81.12 18.43
CA MET A 7 -13.21 80.77 17.37
C MET A 7 -12.53 80.24 16.06
N THR A 8 -12.80 79.00 15.66
CA THR A 8 -13.65 78.52 14.51
C THR A 8 -12.98 78.40 13.14
N ALA A 9 -13.36 77.33 12.45
CA ALA A 9 -12.96 76.88 11.12
C ALA A 9 -13.18 77.90 9.99
N PRO A 10 -12.58 77.66 8.81
CA PRO A 10 -13.14 78.10 7.55
C PRO A 10 -13.58 76.93 6.66
N THR A 11 -14.79 77.12 6.13
CA THR A 11 -15.50 76.41 5.06
C THR A 11 -14.91 76.66 3.67
N LEU A 12 -15.09 75.68 2.77
CA LEU A 12 -14.87 75.76 1.31
C LEU A 12 -15.65 76.88 0.61
N PRO A 13 -15.21 77.29 -0.60
CA PRO A 13 -16.18 77.47 -1.69
C PRO A 13 -15.74 76.92 -3.07
N ASN A 14 -16.67 76.17 -3.67
CA ASN A 14 -17.14 76.11 -5.08
C ASN A 14 -16.22 76.41 -6.28
N GLY A 15 -16.25 75.51 -7.27
CA GLY A 15 -16.25 75.90 -8.70
C GLY A 15 -15.86 74.83 -9.73
N HIS A 16 -16.86 74.31 -10.47
CA HIS A 16 -16.81 73.68 -11.83
C HIS A 16 -16.05 72.35 -11.97
N VAL A 17 -16.73 71.19 -12.03
CA VAL A 17 -17.40 70.56 -13.20
C VAL A 17 -16.49 70.44 -14.41
N ASP A 18 -15.83 69.29 -14.54
CA ASP A 18 -15.68 68.62 -15.83
C ASP A 18 -16.09 67.15 -15.65
N LYS A 19 -17.07 66.76 -16.46
CA LYS A 19 -17.54 65.40 -16.67
C LYS A 19 -16.46 64.67 -17.47
N GLU A 20 -15.95 63.56 -16.97
CA GLU A 20 -15.66 62.33 -17.73
C GLU A 20 -14.96 61.32 -16.82
N THR A 21 -15.31 60.04 -16.99
CA THR A 21 -14.80 58.83 -16.31
C THR A 21 -15.53 58.40 -15.03
N ASN A 22 -16.76 57.94 -15.24
CA ASN A 22 -17.47 57.00 -14.37
C ASN A 22 -16.90 55.58 -14.58
N GLU A 23 -17.00 54.75 -13.54
CA GLU A 23 -16.93 53.28 -13.57
C GLU A 23 -15.56 52.61 -13.83
N GLN A 24 -14.71 52.61 -12.79
CA GLN A 24 -13.71 51.56 -12.61
C GLN A 24 -13.47 51.34 -11.11
N THR A 25 -14.47 50.79 -10.42
CA THR A 25 -14.32 50.31 -9.02
C THR A 25 -15.35 49.24 -8.69
N SER A 26 -15.47 48.23 -9.54
CA SER A 26 -16.17 46.99 -9.20
C SER A 26 -15.82 45.85 -10.17
N GLU A 27 -14.57 45.43 -10.23
CA GLU A 27 -14.17 44.14 -10.84
C GLU A 27 -12.67 43.90 -10.55
N SER A 28 -12.37 43.21 -9.44
CA SER A 28 -11.04 42.63 -9.22
C SER A 28 -11.07 41.35 -8.37
N PHE A 29 -12.20 40.63 -8.42
CA PHE A 29 -12.32 39.25 -7.96
C PHE A 29 -12.67 38.38 -9.17
N ASP A 30 -11.71 38.18 -10.07
CA ASP A 30 -11.64 37.05 -11.01
C ASP A 30 -10.55 37.36 -12.04
N GLN A 31 -9.33 36.85 -11.82
CA GLN A 31 -8.34 36.47 -12.84
C GLN A 31 -6.93 36.39 -12.21
N VAL A 32 -6.64 35.28 -11.54
CA VAL A 32 -5.36 34.56 -11.68
C VAL A 32 -5.70 33.09 -11.44
N ARG A 33 -6.09 32.40 -12.52
CA ARG A 33 -6.23 30.95 -12.52
C ARG A 33 -5.37 30.46 -13.66
N ASP A 34 -4.07 30.45 -13.41
CA ASP A 34 -3.11 29.89 -14.34
C ASP A 34 -3.47 28.42 -14.60
N GLU A 35 -3.69 28.11 -15.88
CA GLU A 35 -3.78 26.76 -16.40
C GLU A 35 -2.41 26.11 -16.23
N VAL A 36 -2.25 25.34 -15.15
CA VAL A 36 -1.08 24.48 -14.97
C VAL A 36 -1.22 23.31 -15.96
N GLU A 37 -0.35 23.28 -16.97
CA GLU A 37 -0.21 22.16 -17.88
C GLU A 37 0.02 20.84 -17.09
N PRO A 38 -0.54 19.71 -17.54
CA PRO A 38 -0.48 18.45 -16.79
C PRO A 38 0.94 17.88 -16.61
N GLU A 39 1.95 18.35 -17.36
CA GLU A 39 3.35 17.95 -17.21
C GLU A 39 4.06 18.59 -16.00
N GLU A 40 3.79 19.86 -15.67
CA GLU A 40 4.45 20.55 -14.54
C GLU A 40 3.96 20.07 -13.17
N ALA A 41 2.72 19.56 -13.09
CA ALA A 41 2.19 18.96 -11.86
C ALA A 41 2.87 17.61 -11.51
N LEU A 42 3.61 17.02 -12.46
CA LEU A 42 4.39 15.79 -12.24
C LEU A 42 5.77 16.10 -11.63
N GLU A 43 6.39 17.24 -11.98
CA GLU A 43 7.72 17.64 -11.50
C GLU A 43 7.72 18.10 -10.02
N GLN A 44 6.61 18.61 -9.51
CA GLN A 44 6.51 19.00 -8.09
C GLN A 44 6.47 17.81 -7.12
N THR A 45 6.22 16.59 -7.62
CA THR A 45 6.40 15.37 -6.81
C THR A 45 7.85 14.92 -6.96
N ARG A 46 8.75 15.71 -6.36
CA ARG A 46 10.20 15.54 -6.25
C ARG A 46 10.68 14.10 -6.47
N SER A 47 11.67 13.94 -7.34
CA SER A 47 12.66 12.87 -7.21
C SER A 47 13.17 12.83 -5.77
N ILE A 48 12.69 11.87 -5.00
CA ILE A 48 13.16 11.69 -3.63
C ILE A 48 14.52 10.98 -3.74
N ASP A 49 15.59 11.74 -3.55
CA ASP A 49 16.95 11.21 -3.75
C ASP A 49 17.38 10.17 -2.71
N ASN A 50 16.69 10.10 -1.55
CA ASN A 50 17.09 9.31 -0.38
C ASN A 50 15.98 8.37 0.13
N ALA A 51 16.33 7.11 0.42
CA ALA A 51 15.40 6.08 0.90
C ALA A 51 14.65 6.45 2.21
N GLU A 52 15.24 7.29 3.06
CA GLU A 52 14.61 7.76 4.31
C GLU A 52 13.39 8.65 4.04
N SER A 53 13.47 9.49 3.01
CA SER A 53 12.36 10.34 2.57
C SER A 53 11.25 9.51 1.92
N LEU A 54 11.59 8.41 1.23
CA LEU A 54 10.61 7.41 0.74
C LEU A 54 9.94 6.66 1.89
N ALA A 55 10.67 6.33 2.95
CA ALA A 55 10.12 5.71 4.15
C ALA A 55 9.13 6.62 4.89
N SER A 56 9.36 7.93 4.85
CA SER A 56 8.44 8.93 5.42
C SER A 56 7.09 9.01 4.69
N VAL A 57 7.02 8.50 3.45
CA VAL A 57 5.78 8.51 2.64
C VAL A 57 4.70 7.67 3.30
N SER A 58 5.06 6.53 3.91
CA SER A 58 4.13 5.65 4.64
C SER A 58 3.95 6.01 6.12
N GLN A 59 4.67 7.04 6.60
CA GLN A 59 4.53 7.58 7.95
C GLN A 59 3.67 8.86 7.94
N PRO A 60 2.87 9.09 8.99
CA PRO A 60 2.07 10.32 9.10
C PRO A 60 2.99 11.56 9.12
N ALA A 61 2.49 12.69 8.59
CA ALA A 61 3.24 13.94 8.48
C ALA A 61 3.78 14.42 9.83
N THR A 62 5.00 14.97 9.84
CA THR A 62 5.68 15.39 11.08
C THR A 62 5.21 16.74 11.60
N GLU A 63 4.68 17.66 10.80
CA GLU A 63 4.21 18.96 11.31
C GLU A 63 3.02 19.50 10.52
N PRO A 64 1.83 19.51 11.15
CA PRO A 64 1.07 20.75 11.18
C PRO A 64 0.52 21.06 12.59
N HIS A 65 0.39 22.35 12.88
CA HIS A 65 -0.06 22.90 14.16
C HIS A 65 -1.26 22.13 14.75
N GLY A 66 -1.05 21.44 15.88
CA GLY A 66 -2.11 20.80 16.68
C GLY A 66 -2.32 19.29 16.48
N ALA A 67 -1.57 18.63 15.59
CA ALA A 67 -1.64 17.17 15.43
C ALA A 67 -0.93 16.42 16.59
N THR A 68 -1.50 15.29 17.04
CA THR A 68 -0.81 14.42 18.02
C THR A 68 0.26 13.61 17.29
N ILE A 69 1.54 13.82 17.64
CA ILE A 69 2.66 13.06 17.08
C ILE A 69 2.69 11.67 17.72
N TYR A 70 2.72 10.63 16.89
CA TYR A 70 2.84 9.25 17.33
C TYR A 70 4.26 8.75 17.06
N HIS A 71 4.90 8.20 18.08
CA HIS A 71 6.14 7.45 17.87
C HIS A 71 5.87 6.27 16.91
N PRO A 72 6.79 5.90 15.99
CA PRO A 72 6.57 4.82 15.02
C PRO A 72 6.13 3.50 15.68
N LEU A 73 6.71 3.15 16.83
CA LEU A 73 6.33 1.96 17.59
C LEU A 73 5.30 2.21 18.71
N SER A 74 4.48 3.24 18.58
CA SER A 74 3.41 3.51 19.55
C SER A 74 2.29 2.47 19.45
N VAL A 75 1.68 2.13 20.59
CA VAL A 75 0.60 1.13 20.66
C VAL A 75 -0.55 1.43 19.71
N PRO A 76 -1.11 2.67 19.63
CA PRO A 76 -2.24 2.96 18.74
C PRO A 76 -1.94 2.69 17.25
N LEU A 77 -0.69 2.90 16.84
CA LEU A 77 -0.24 2.66 15.47
C LEU A 77 -0.07 1.17 15.20
N ILE A 78 0.59 0.44 16.11
CA ILE A 78 0.76 -1.02 15.96
C ILE A 78 -0.61 -1.70 15.92
N VAL A 79 -1.53 -1.35 16.82
CA VAL A 79 -2.85 -1.99 16.84
C VAL A 79 -3.71 -1.56 15.66
N SER A 80 -3.51 -0.39 15.05
CA SER A 80 -4.30 -0.02 13.87
C SER A 80 -4.02 -0.92 12.66
N LEU A 81 -2.85 -1.58 12.61
CA LEU A 81 -2.53 -2.60 11.61
C LEU A 81 -3.38 -3.87 11.75
N MET A 82 -3.89 -4.18 12.96
CA MET A 82 -4.64 -5.41 13.22
C MET A 82 -5.91 -5.53 12.35
N PRO A 83 -6.91 -4.63 12.47
CA PRO A 83 -8.12 -4.74 11.65
C PRO A 83 -7.83 -4.48 10.18
N THR A 84 -6.93 -3.55 9.85
CA THR A 84 -6.69 -3.19 8.46
C THR A 84 -5.93 -4.26 7.69
N ALA A 85 -5.02 -5.00 8.33
CA ALA A 85 -4.38 -6.17 7.71
C ALA A 85 -5.38 -7.30 7.47
N ILE A 86 -6.30 -7.56 8.41
CA ILE A 86 -7.37 -8.54 8.21
C ILE A 86 -8.24 -8.13 7.02
N VAL A 87 -8.72 -6.89 6.99
CA VAL A 87 -9.59 -6.41 5.91
C VAL A 87 -8.85 -6.44 4.57
N GLY A 88 -7.59 -6.00 4.52
CA GLY A 88 -6.77 -6.05 3.30
C GLY A 88 -6.59 -7.48 2.79
N LEU A 89 -6.26 -8.42 3.68
CA LEU A 89 -6.16 -9.84 3.36
C LEU A 89 -7.49 -10.40 2.82
N LEU A 90 -8.61 -10.13 3.50
CA LEU A 90 -9.92 -10.63 3.08
C LEU A 90 -10.33 -10.04 1.73
N THR A 91 -10.05 -8.76 1.50
CA THR A 91 -10.25 -8.12 0.20
C THR A 91 -9.39 -8.79 -0.87
N ARG A 92 -8.13 -9.12 -0.59
CA ARG A 92 -7.28 -9.87 -1.53
C ARG A 92 -7.88 -11.21 -1.90
N LEU A 93 -8.18 -12.05 -0.91
CA LEU A 93 -8.71 -13.40 -1.14
C LEU A 93 -10.07 -13.36 -1.84
N GLY A 94 -10.92 -12.40 -1.49
CA GLY A 94 -12.22 -12.19 -2.14
C GLY A 94 -12.08 -11.74 -3.60
N LEU A 95 -11.16 -10.81 -3.89
CA LEU A 95 -10.89 -10.37 -5.26
C LEU A 95 -10.29 -11.50 -6.10
N GLU A 96 -9.35 -12.27 -5.55
CA GLU A 96 -8.79 -13.45 -6.22
C GLU A 96 -9.90 -14.45 -6.56
N ALA A 97 -10.81 -14.71 -5.63
CA ALA A 97 -11.94 -15.63 -5.85
C ALA A 97 -12.91 -15.14 -6.93
N ILE A 98 -13.21 -13.84 -7.00
CA ILE A 98 -14.14 -13.27 -7.99
C ILE A 98 -13.49 -13.13 -9.36
N ALA A 99 -12.20 -12.78 -9.41
CA ALA A 99 -11.47 -12.58 -10.65
C ALA A 99 -10.90 -13.87 -11.27
N THR A 100 -11.04 -15.01 -10.58
CA THR A 100 -10.65 -16.32 -11.12
C THR A 100 -11.86 -16.97 -11.80
N TYR A 101 -11.89 -16.94 -13.13
CA TYR A 101 -12.94 -17.55 -13.95
C TYR A 101 -12.37 -18.03 -15.29
N ASP A 102 -13.10 -18.94 -15.95
CA ASP A 102 -12.70 -19.51 -17.25
C ASP A 102 -12.65 -18.43 -18.33
N GLY A 103 -11.53 -18.35 -19.05
CA GLY A 103 -11.33 -17.34 -20.11
C GLY A 103 -11.01 -15.92 -19.59
N GLN A 104 -10.50 -15.78 -18.36
CA GLN A 104 -10.04 -14.48 -17.83
C GLN A 104 -9.10 -13.74 -18.80
N SER A 105 -9.40 -12.46 -19.05
CA SER A 105 -8.59 -11.61 -19.94
C SER A 105 -7.29 -11.13 -19.29
N ILE A 106 -7.31 -11.01 -17.96
CA ILE A 106 -6.18 -10.59 -17.13
C ILE A 106 -6.12 -11.54 -15.93
N PHE A 107 -4.92 -11.95 -15.53
CA PHE A 107 -4.74 -12.81 -14.36
C PHE A 107 -5.28 -12.17 -13.07
N SER A 108 -5.95 -12.96 -12.24
CA SER A 108 -6.67 -12.49 -11.04
C SER A 108 -5.83 -11.61 -10.11
N LEU A 109 -4.55 -11.95 -9.91
CA LEU A 109 -3.65 -11.18 -9.04
C LEU A 109 -3.47 -9.73 -9.53
N ALA A 110 -3.59 -9.43 -10.83
CA ALA A 110 -3.48 -8.06 -11.33
C ALA A 110 -4.52 -7.12 -10.71
N TRP A 111 -5.76 -7.60 -10.52
CA TRP A 111 -6.85 -6.82 -9.91
C TRP A 111 -6.55 -6.44 -8.47
N VAL A 112 -5.99 -7.39 -7.72
CA VAL A 112 -5.54 -7.19 -6.35
C VAL A 112 -4.46 -6.12 -6.28
N GLN A 113 -3.44 -6.21 -7.13
CA GLN A 113 -2.36 -5.21 -7.15
C GLN A 113 -2.88 -3.84 -7.57
N ALA A 114 -3.72 -3.78 -8.60
CA ALA A 114 -4.31 -2.55 -9.10
C ALA A 114 -5.13 -1.83 -8.03
N LEU A 115 -6.07 -2.53 -7.37
CA LEU A 115 -6.92 -1.92 -6.35
C LEU A 115 -6.10 -1.44 -5.13
N GLY A 116 -5.15 -2.24 -4.65
CA GLY A 116 -4.33 -1.83 -3.50
C GLY A 116 -3.39 -0.67 -3.82
N CYS A 117 -2.82 -0.62 -5.03
CA CYS A 117 -2.01 0.51 -5.49
C CYS A 117 -2.86 1.78 -5.71
N LEU A 118 -4.09 1.63 -6.22
CA LEU A 118 -5.03 2.73 -6.39
C LEU A 118 -5.39 3.38 -5.05
N ILE A 119 -5.76 2.57 -4.06
CA ILE A 119 -6.11 3.06 -2.71
C ILE A 119 -4.87 3.65 -2.01
N MET A 120 -3.69 3.06 -2.22
CA MET A 120 -2.42 3.65 -1.76
C MET A 120 -2.24 5.06 -2.34
N GLY A 121 -2.30 5.23 -3.67
CA GLY A 121 -2.18 6.53 -4.34
C GLY A 121 -3.21 7.55 -3.86
N LEU A 122 -4.47 7.14 -3.71
CA LEU A 122 -5.54 7.98 -3.18
C LEU A 122 -5.24 8.46 -1.76
N THR A 123 -4.78 7.54 -0.90
CA THR A 123 -4.45 7.86 0.50
C THR A 123 -3.24 8.78 0.60
N LEU A 124 -2.24 8.61 -0.28
CA LEU A 124 -1.09 9.49 -0.37
C LEU A 124 -1.48 10.93 -0.68
N GLY A 125 -2.34 11.12 -1.69
CA GLY A 125 -2.83 12.44 -2.04
C GLY A 125 -3.81 13.05 -1.04
N LEU A 126 -4.30 12.27 -0.06
CA LEU A 126 -5.11 12.73 1.07
C LEU A 126 -4.31 12.78 2.40
N LYS A 127 -2.97 12.66 2.36
CA LYS A 127 -2.11 12.61 3.55
C LYS A 127 -2.33 13.80 4.49
N GLU A 128 -2.45 15.01 3.94
CA GLU A 128 -2.65 16.24 4.71
C GLU A 128 -4.04 16.33 5.35
N SER A 129 -5.03 15.60 4.84
CA SER A 129 -6.36 15.53 5.44
C SER A 129 -6.44 14.45 6.52
N ILE A 130 -5.85 13.27 6.27
CA ILE A 130 -5.98 12.08 7.13
C ILE A 130 -4.96 12.07 8.26
N GLY A 131 -3.71 12.46 7.98
CA GLY A 131 -2.60 12.43 8.93
C GLY A 131 -2.86 13.24 10.21
N PRO A 132 -3.25 14.52 10.09
CA PRO A 132 -3.55 15.37 11.25
C PRO A 132 -4.77 14.91 12.05
N PHE A 133 -5.76 14.29 11.39
CA PHE A 133 -6.93 13.73 12.04
C PHE A 133 -6.55 12.55 12.94
N TYR A 134 -5.94 11.50 12.38
CA TYR A 134 -5.51 10.35 13.17
C TYR A 134 -4.38 9.59 12.46
N GLY A 135 -3.12 9.90 12.82
CA GLY A 135 -1.93 9.25 12.25
C GLY A 135 -1.99 7.72 12.17
N PRO A 136 -2.44 6.99 13.22
CA PRO A 136 -2.63 5.54 13.15
C PRO A 136 -3.59 5.07 12.06
N LEU A 137 -4.59 5.86 11.67
CA LEU A 137 -5.50 5.52 10.57
C LEU A 137 -4.77 5.60 9.22
N TYR A 138 -3.97 6.65 9.01
CA TYR A 138 -3.17 6.78 7.79
C TYR A 138 -2.25 5.57 7.58
N THR A 139 -1.50 5.20 8.62
CA THR A 139 -0.64 4.02 8.59
C THR A 139 -1.45 2.72 8.50
N GLY A 140 -2.61 2.67 9.16
CA GLY A 140 -3.54 1.55 9.06
C GLY A 140 -4.00 1.30 7.62
N ILE A 141 -4.37 2.35 6.87
CA ILE A 141 -4.81 2.24 5.48
C ILE A 141 -3.64 1.88 4.56
N THR A 142 -2.55 2.65 4.62
CA THR A 142 -1.39 2.48 3.72
C THR A 142 -0.64 1.18 4.02
N THR A 143 -0.14 1.05 5.24
CA THR A 143 0.69 -0.09 5.62
C THR A 143 -0.16 -1.31 5.90
N GLY A 144 -1.24 -1.20 6.68
CA GLY A 144 -2.05 -2.36 7.04
C GLY A 144 -2.90 -2.87 5.88
N PHE A 145 -3.85 -2.06 5.39
CA PHE A 145 -4.82 -2.48 4.36
C PHE A 145 -4.18 -2.65 2.98
N CYS A 146 -3.65 -1.58 2.35
CA CYS A 146 -3.07 -1.68 1.00
C CYS A 146 -1.89 -2.65 0.96
N GLY A 147 -1.10 -2.65 2.04
CA GLY A 147 0.04 -3.54 2.20
C GLY A 147 -0.32 -5.02 2.33
N SER A 148 -1.49 -5.35 2.88
CA SER A 148 -1.98 -6.75 3.00
C SER A 148 -2.90 -7.16 1.85
N LEU A 149 -3.50 -6.18 1.19
CA LEU A 149 -4.25 -6.36 -0.05
C LEU A 149 -3.30 -6.70 -1.19
N THR A 150 -2.20 -5.99 -1.35
CA THR A 150 -1.18 -6.32 -2.37
C THR A 150 -0.19 -7.35 -1.86
N THR A 151 0.39 -8.17 -2.74
CA THR A 151 1.38 -9.18 -2.33
C THR A 151 2.48 -9.37 -3.38
N PHE A 152 3.73 -9.15 -2.99
CA PHE A 152 4.86 -9.34 -3.89
C PHE A 152 5.28 -10.82 -3.95
N SER A 153 5.23 -11.54 -2.83
CA SER A 153 5.66 -12.94 -2.78
C SER A 153 4.80 -13.85 -3.65
N SER A 154 3.48 -13.65 -3.67
CA SER A 154 2.59 -14.43 -4.55
C SER A 154 2.81 -14.09 -6.02
N TRP A 155 3.11 -12.82 -6.33
CA TRP A 155 3.46 -12.41 -7.69
C TRP A 155 4.74 -13.10 -8.19
N GLN A 156 5.79 -13.17 -7.35
CA GLN A 156 7.03 -13.84 -7.73
C GLN A 156 6.86 -15.34 -7.87
N LEU A 157 6.10 -15.99 -6.97
CA LEU A 157 5.79 -17.42 -7.13
C LEU A 157 4.99 -17.66 -8.41
N ASP A 158 4.01 -16.81 -8.73
CA ASP A 158 3.18 -16.98 -9.93
C ASP A 158 3.99 -16.85 -11.23
N ILE A 159 4.97 -15.93 -11.28
CA ILE A 159 5.95 -15.85 -12.38
C ILE A 159 6.78 -17.14 -12.46
N PHE A 160 7.32 -17.60 -11.33
CA PHE A 160 8.18 -18.78 -11.28
C PHE A 160 7.44 -20.04 -11.75
N LEU A 161 6.20 -20.23 -11.30
CA LEU A 161 5.36 -21.37 -11.69
C LEU A 161 4.93 -21.32 -13.16
N SER A 162 4.78 -20.13 -13.75
CA SER A 162 4.55 -19.99 -15.20
C SER A 162 5.73 -20.53 -16.01
N TRP A 163 6.97 -20.23 -15.62
CA TRP A 163 8.16 -20.74 -16.31
C TRP A 163 8.39 -22.23 -16.09
N ALA A 164 7.96 -22.75 -14.96
CA ALA A 164 8.02 -24.18 -14.66
C ALA A 164 7.02 -25.01 -15.48
N ASN A 165 6.10 -24.38 -16.22
CA ASN A 165 5.04 -25.02 -17.00
C ASN A 165 4.17 -26.01 -16.18
N LYS A 166 3.75 -25.60 -14.98
CA LYS A 166 2.92 -26.39 -14.07
C LYS A 166 1.57 -26.86 -14.66
N SER A 167 1.12 -26.28 -15.78
CA SER A 167 -0.20 -26.54 -16.34
C SER A 167 -0.21 -27.48 -17.54
N HIS A 168 0.92 -28.10 -17.92
CA HIS A 168 1.03 -29.08 -19.02
C HIS A 168 0.31 -28.66 -20.32
N PHE A 169 0.28 -27.36 -20.63
CA PHE A 169 -0.26 -26.91 -21.92
C PHE A 169 0.71 -27.33 -23.03
N HIS A 170 0.20 -27.72 -24.21
CA HIS A 170 1.03 -27.89 -25.42
C HIS A 170 1.58 -26.52 -25.85
N ARG A 171 2.67 -26.11 -25.22
CA ARG A 171 3.36 -24.83 -25.42
C ARG A 171 4.85 -25.09 -25.54
N ASP A 172 5.48 -24.45 -26.52
CA ASP A 172 6.94 -24.38 -26.59
C ASP A 172 7.46 -23.54 -25.42
N TRP A 173 8.64 -23.88 -24.89
CA TRP A 173 9.32 -23.19 -23.77
C TRP A 173 9.33 -21.65 -23.88
N PHE A 174 9.33 -21.13 -25.11
CA PHE A 174 9.26 -19.70 -25.41
C PHE A 174 7.96 -19.04 -24.91
N ARG A 175 6.83 -19.74 -25.01
CA ARG A 175 5.52 -19.25 -24.57
C ARG A 175 5.43 -19.19 -23.05
N ASP A 176 6.07 -20.12 -22.35
CA ASP A 176 6.14 -20.11 -20.89
C ASP A 176 6.97 -18.92 -20.39
N VAL A 177 8.11 -18.65 -21.04
CA VAL A 177 8.92 -17.45 -20.79
C VAL A 177 8.09 -16.18 -21.00
N ILE A 178 7.35 -16.08 -22.13
CA ILE A 178 6.46 -14.95 -22.41
C ILE A 178 5.40 -14.78 -21.32
N ASP A 179 4.81 -15.86 -20.81
CA ASP A 179 3.77 -15.79 -19.78
C ASP A 179 4.30 -15.17 -18.48
N GLY A 180 5.44 -15.65 -17.97
CA GLY A 180 6.05 -15.07 -16.76
C GLY A 180 6.55 -13.63 -16.97
N LEU A 181 7.06 -13.30 -18.17
CA LEU A 181 7.40 -11.91 -18.50
C LEU A 181 6.16 -11.02 -18.60
N SER A 182 5.06 -11.53 -19.15
CA SER A 182 3.78 -10.81 -19.23
C SER A 182 3.28 -10.48 -17.83
N LYS A 183 3.25 -11.46 -16.93
CA LYS A 183 2.94 -11.24 -15.50
C LYS A 183 3.86 -10.20 -14.86
N THR A 184 5.14 -10.18 -15.24
CA THR A 184 6.08 -9.18 -14.72
C THR A 184 5.73 -7.77 -15.20
N PHE A 185 5.64 -7.57 -16.52
CA PHE A 185 5.40 -6.24 -17.12
C PHE A 185 4.03 -5.69 -16.78
N PHE A 186 2.97 -6.50 -16.90
CA PHE A 186 1.61 -6.05 -16.62
C PHE A 186 1.41 -5.70 -15.15
N THR A 187 1.96 -6.47 -14.21
CA THR A 187 1.88 -6.12 -12.78
C THR A 187 2.60 -4.82 -12.47
N LEU A 188 3.79 -4.59 -13.01
CA LEU A 188 4.51 -3.33 -12.81
C LEU A 188 3.74 -2.15 -13.41
N ALA A 189 3.29 -2.27 -14.66
CA ALA A 189 2.57 -1.22 -15.36
C ALA A 189 1.25 -0.86 -14.68
N ILE A 190 0.44 -1.85 -14.31
CA ILE A 190 -0.85 -1.60 -13.66
C ILE A 190 -0.67 -1.02 -12.26
N SER A 191 0.34 -1.47 -11.51
CA SER A 191 0.60 -0.98 -10.16
C SER A 191 1.02 0.48 -10.17
N LEU A 192 1.99 0.85 -11.02
CA LEU A 192 2.45 2.24 -11.17
C LEU A 192 1.34 3.15 -11.69
N SER A 193 0.62 2.72 -12.74
CA SER A 193 -0.52 3.47 -13.28
C SER A 193 -1.63 3.67 -12.24
N SER A 194 -1.89 2.66 -11.41
CA SER A 194 -2.91 2.73 -10.36
C SER A 194 -2.51 3.68 -9.24
N VAL A 195 -1.24 3.69 -8.81
CA VAL A 195 -0.76 4.70 -7.83
C VAL A 195 -0.97 6.10 -8.37
N THR A 196 -0.54 6.36 -9.61
CA THR A 196 -0.72 7.66 -10.27
C THR A 196 -2.19 8.04 -10.38
N LEU A 197 -3.04 7.13 -10.86
CA LEU A 197 -4.49 7.34 -10.93
C LEU A 197 -5.08 7.68 -9.56
N GLY A 198 -4.66 6.99 -8.51
CA GLY A 198 -5.12 7.24 -7.14
C GLY A 198 -4.81 8.67 -6.69
N ILE A 199 -3.59 9.15 -6.97
CA ILE A 199 -3.19 10.53 -6.67
C ILE A 199 -4.02 11.54 -7.48
N HIS A 200 -4.34 11.26 -8.76
CA HIS A 200 -5.21 12.14 -9.54
C HIS A 200 -6.64 12.19 -8.97
N LEU A 201 -7.18 11.05 -8.56
CA LEU A 201 -8.49 10.95 -7.93
C LEU A 201 -8.53 11.62 -6.54
N SER A 202 -7.40 11.73 -5.86
CA SER A 202 -7.34 12.42 -4.57
C SER A 202 -7.60 13.91 -4.68
N LYS A 203 -7.22 14.57 -5.79
CA LYS A 203 -7.35 16.02 -5.97
C LYS A 203 -8.80 16.53 -5.84
N PRO A 204 -9.81 15.98 -6.55
CA PRO A 204 -11.20 16.40 -6.35
C PRO A 204 -11.75 15.98 -4.98
N VAL A 205 -11.31 14.84 -4.44
CA VAL A 205 -11.75 14.35 -3.12
C VAL A 205 -11.24 15.28 -2.01
N ALA A 206 -9.98 15.71 -2.08
CA ALA A 206 -9.34 16.60 -1.11
C ALA A 206 -10.09 17.94 -0.97
N ARG A 207 -10.66 18.47 -2.07
CA ARG A 207 -11.48 19.70 -2.03
C ARG A 207 -12.74 19.55 -1.19
N HIS A 208 -13.28 18.34 -1.09
CA HIS A 208 -14.51 18.05 -0.34
C HIS A 208 -14.24 17.52 1.08
N PHE A 209 -12.99 17.13 1.38
CA PHE A 209 -12.62 16.58 2.68
C PHE A 209 -11.97 17.65 3.56
N PRO A 210 -12.71 18.25 4.52
CA PRO A 210 -12.14 19.21 5.45
C PRO A 210 -11.13 18.51 6.37
N VAL A 211 -10.12 19.27 6.82
CA VAL A 211 -9.21 18.80 7.87
C VAL A 211 -10.00 18.64 9.17
N LEU A 212 -10.22 17.38 9.56
CA LEU A 212 -10.98 17.05 10.76
C LEU A 212 -10.13 17.23 12.02
N ARG A 213 -10.76 17.68 13.11
CA ARG A 213 -10.11 17.78 14.43
C ARG A 213 -9.74 16.39 14.95
N PRO A 214 -8.58 16.24 15.62
CA PRO A 214 -8.16 14.95 16.13
C PRO A 214 -9.16 14.41 17.17
N PRO A 215 -9.41 13.08 17.20
CA PRO A 215 -10.40 12.49 18.07
C PRO A 215 -10.05 12.71 19.55
N PRO A 216 -11.06 12.88 20.43
CA PRO A 216 -10.81 13.01 21.85
C PRO A 216 -10.19 11.72 22.42
N VAL A 217 -9.46 11.84 23.53
CA VAL A 217 -8.77 10.70 24.19
C VAL A 217 -9.67 9.47 24.44
N PRO A 218 -10.92 9.60 24.93
CA PRO A 218 -11.80 8.42 25.11
C PRO A 218 -12.06 7.69 23.79
N VAL A 219 -12.27 8.42 22.68
CA VAL A 219 -12.48 7.82 21.35
C VAL A 219 -11.22 7.12 20.89
N ARG A 220 -10.03 7.70 21.08
CA ARG A 220 -8.75 7.04 20.75
C ARG A 220 -8.54 5.73 21.52
N ARG A 221 -8.89 5.71 22.81
CA ARG A 221 -8.83 4.50 23.64
C ARG A 221 -9.85 3.45 23.16
N ALA A 222 -11.07 3.87 22.84
CA ALA A 222 -12.09 2.99 22.29
C ALA A 222 -11.66 2.38 20.95
N LEU A 223 -11.09 3.18 20.04
CA LEU A 223 -10.53 2.71 18.77
C LEU A 223 -9.38 1.71 18.98
N THR A 224 -8.47 1.99 19.91
CA THR A 224 -7.37 1.09 20.27
C THR A 224 -7.90 -0.25 20.78
N ALA A 225 -8.86 -0.22 21.70
CA ALA A 225 -9.50 -1.42 22.22
C ALA A 225 -10.24 -2.20 21.13
N ALA A 226 -10.99 -1.52 20.26
CA ALA A 226 -11.68 -2.13 19.14
C ALA A 226 -10.71 -2.83 18.18
N CYS A 227 -9.58 -2.20 17.85
CA CYS A 227 -8.55 -2.81 17.01
C CYS A 227 -8.00 -4.12 17.59
N ILE A 228 -7.70 -4.13 18.89
CA ILE A 228 -7.23 -5.33 19.61
C ILE A 228 -8.31 -6.41 19.60
N LEU A 229 -9.56 -6.04 19.92
CA LEU A 229 -10.69 -6.97 19.96
C LEU A 229 -10.92 -7.63 18.59
N THR A 230 -10.79 -6.88 17.49
CA THR A 230 -10.91 -7.42 16.13
C THR A 230 -9.87 -8.51 15.86
N TYR A 231 -8.62 -8.32 16.28
CA TYR A 231 -7.61 -9.38 16.11
C TYR A 231 -7.82 -10.56 17.05
N VAL A 232 -8.17 -10.30 18.32
CA VAL A 232 -8.50 -11.37 19.27
C VAL A 232 -9.67 -12.22 18.76
N ALA A 233 -10.64 -11.62 18.07
CA ALA A 233 -11.77 -12.32 17.47
C ALA A 233 -11.38 -13.32 16.36
N THR A 234 -10.18 -13.22 15.77
CA THR A 234 -9.71 -14.19 14.77
C THR A 234 -9.50 -15.59 15.39
N ILE A 235 -9.16 -15.67 16.68
CA ILE A 235 -8.94 -16.93 17.41
C ILE A 235 -10.23 -17.74 17.52
N PRO A 236 -11.33 -17.23 18.12
CA PRO A 236 -12.58 -17.98 18.16
C PRO A 236 -13.14 -18.23 16.76
N VAL A 237 -12.96 -17.33 15.79
CA VAL A 237 -13.36 -17.57 14.39
C VAL A 237 -12.67 -18.80 13.81
N TYR A 238 -11.37 -18.97 14.04
CA TYR A 238 -10.62 -20.16 13.59
C TYR A 238 -11.14 -21.48 14.19
N PHE A 239 -11.50 -21.47 15.48
CA PHE A 239 -11.95 -22.68 16.18
C PHE A 239 -13.44 -22.98 15.99
N ARG A 240 -14.29 -21.96 15.77
CA ARG A 240 -15.75 -22.10 15.71
C ARG A 240 -16.30 -22.29 14.30
N LEU A 241 -15.63 -21.76 13.28
CA LEU A 241 -16.10 -21.88 11.89
C LEU A 241 -15.77 -23.28 11.33
N SER A 242 -16.45 -23.69 10.25
CA SER A 242 -16.20 -25.01 9.64
C SER A 242 -14.71 -25.18 9.31
N PRO A 243 -14.12 -26.36 9.57
CA PRO A 243 -12.76 -26.68 9.16
C PRO A 243 -12.47 -26.42 7.68
N ASP A 244 -13.49 -26.46 6.81
CA ASP A 244 -13.38 -26.16 5.38
C ASP A 244 -12.88 -24.74 5.12
N PHE A 245 -13.22 -23.77 5.98
CA PHE A 245 -12.76 -22.38 5.87
C PHE A 245 -11.35 -22.16 6.41
N ARG A 246 -10.69 -23.17 6.99
CA ARG A 246 -9.33 -23.03 7.56
C ARG A 246 -8.31 -22.66 6.50
N HIS A 247 -8.23 -23.46 5.44
CA HIS A 247 -7.30 -23.21 4.35
C HIS A 247 -7.70 -22.00 3.51
N GLN A 248 -9.00 -21.71 3.39
CA GLN A 248 -9.50 -20.62 2.54
C GLN A 248 -9.32 -19.25 3.18
N THR A 249 -9.49 -19.12 4.50
CA THR A 249 -9.61 -17.79 5.11
C THR A 249 -9.16 -17.74 6.56
N THR A 250 -9.66 -18.62 7.42
CA THR A 250 -9.51 -18.42 8.88
C THR A 250 -8.07 -18.63 9.36
N SER A 251 -7.29 -19.56 8.78
CA SER A 251 -5.85 -19.65 9.08
C SER A 251 -5.11 -18.40 8.63
N ALA A 252 -5.43 -17.86 7.45
CA ALA A 252 -4.78 -16.67 6.92
C ALA A 252 -5.03 -15.44 7.80
N MET A 253 -6.26 -15.30 8.34
CA MET A 253 -6.61 -14.21 9.26
C MET A 253 -5.77 -14.21 10.54
N LEU A 254 -5.41 -15.37 11.07
CA LEU A 254 -4.53 -15.47 12.27
C LEU A 254 -3.15 -14.87 11.99
N PHE A 255 -2.63 -15.10 10.79
CA PHE A 255 -1.26 -14.76 10.41
C PHE A 255 -1.12 -13.41 9.68
N SER A 256 -2.22 -12.75 9.33
CA SER A 256 -2.21 -11.46 8.63
C SER A 256 -1.50 -10.35 9.40
N PHE A 257 -1.90 -10.14 10.67
CA PHE A 257 -1.30 -9.12 11.52
C PHE A 257 0.19 -9.41 11.82
N PRO A 258 0.61 -10.64 12.20
CA PRO A 258 2.04 -10.95 12.34
C PRO A 258 2.85 -10.63 11.08
N GLY A 259 2.35 -10.96 9.89
CA GLY A 259 3.01 -10.62 8.62
C GLY A 259 3.13 -9.10 8.42
N ALA A 260 2.01 -8.39 8.56
CA ALA A 260 1.97 -6.93 8.42
C ALA A 260 2.84 -6.19 9.45
N LEU A 261 2.87 -6.68 10.70
CA LEU A 261 3.69 -6.14 11.77
C LEU A 261 5.17 -6.33 11.47
N THR A 262 5.59 -7.53 11.04
CA THR A 262 6.98 -7.79 10.65
C THR A 262 7.39 -6.86 9.52
N ARG A 263 6.55 -6.69 8.47
CA ARG A 263 6.82 -5.73 7.39
C ARG A 263 6.98 -4.31 7.92
N TYR A 264 6.08 -3.86 8.80
CA TYR A 264 6.14 -2.53 9.38
C TYR A 264 7.44 -2.30 10.19
N ILE A 265 7.83 -3.28 11.02
CA ILE A 265 9.07 -3.21 11.80
C ILE A 265 10.28 -3.14 10.87
N LEU A 266 10.32 -3.93 9.79
CA LEU A 266 11.39 -3.88 8.80
C LEU A 266 11.46 -2.50 8.12
N ALA A 267 10.32 -1.94 7.73
CA ALA A 267 10.26 -0.60 7.15
C ALA A 267 10.78 0.49 8.11
N VAL A 268 10.41 0.43 9.39
CA VAL A 268 10.83 1.42 10.40
C VAL A 268 12.29 1.26 10.80
N LYS A 269 12.78 0.02 10.95
CA LYS A 269 14.12 -0.25 11.52
C LYS A 269 15.21 -0.39 10.48
N VAL A 270 14.91 -0.94 9.30
CA VAL A 270 15.93 -1.30 8.31
C VAL A 270 16.07 -0.24 7.23
N THR A 271 14.96 0.36 6.78
CA THR A 271 15.02 1.38 5.72
C THR A 271 15.92 2.59 6.07
N PRO A 272 15.92 3.12 7.31
CA PRO A 272 16.83 4.20 7.67
C PRO A 272 18.33 3.82 7.65
N LEU A 273 18.67 2.53 7.71
CA LEU A 273 20.07 2.07 7.79
C LEU A 273 20.82 2.23 6.47
N VAL A 274 20.11 2.17 5.33
CA VAL A 274 20.72 2.23 4.00
C VAL A 274 19.99 3.26 3.15
N LYS A 275 20.66 4.37 2.85
CA LYS A 275 20.08 5.49 2.10
C LYS A 275 19.89 5.22 0.61
N LEU A 276 20.54 4.18 0.07
CA LEU A 276 20.60 3.91 -1.36
C LEU A 276 19.29 3.32 -1.91
N LEU A 277 18.71 2.36 -1.19
CA LEU A 277 17.52 1.61 -1.60
C LEU A 277 16.61 1.38 -0.37
N PRO A 278 15.29 1.23 -0.55
CA PRO A 278 14.36 0.90 0.52
C PRO A 278 14.55 -0.53 1.06
N MET A 279 15.60 -0.73 1.86
CA MET A 279 16.01 -2.07 2.30
C MET A 279 14.97 -2.78 3.17
N GLY A 280 14.13 -2.05 3.90
CA GLY A 280 13.04 -2.66 4.66
C GLY A 280 12.03 -3.39 3.76
N THR A 281 11.57 -2.74 2.70
CA THR A 281 10.65 -3.32 1.72
C THR A 281 11.30 -4.45 0.92
N LEU A 282 12.56 -4.27 0.48
CA LEU A 282 13.33 -5.33 -0.18
C LEU A 282 13.43 -6.59 0.68
N LEU A 283 13.81 -6.43 1.95
CA LEU A 283 14.00 -7.54 2.88
C LEU A 283 12.67 -8.22 3.21
N ALA A 284 11.59 -7.44 3.38
CA ALA A 284 10.25 -7.98 3.60
C ALA A 284 9.78 -8.82 2.40
N ASN A 285 9.90 -8.29 1.18
CA ASN A 285 9.48 -8.97 -0.05
C ASN A 285 10.30 -10.24 -0.33
N THR A 286 11.63 -10.18 -0.16
CA THR A 286 12.52 -11.34 -0.40
C THR A 286 12.36 -12.43 0.65
N SER A 287 12.27 -12.06 1.94
CA SER A 287 12.03 -13.03 3.03
C SER A 287 10.67 -13.71 2.92
N ALA A 288 9.61 -12.95 2.62
CA ALA A 288 8.28 -13.52 2.37
C ALA A 288 8.30 -14.47 1.17
N THR A 289 9.00 -14.13 0.08
CA THR A 289 9.11 -14.99 -1.09
C THR A 289 9.82 -16.31 -0.76
N ALA A 290 10.92 -16.25 0.01
CA ALA A 290 11.62 -17.45 0.45
C ALA A 290 10.75 -18.34 1.35
N LEU A 291 10.09 -17.74 2.36
CA LEU A 291 9.17 -18.46 3.26
C LEU A 291 8.02 -19.09 2.48
N LEU A 292 7.41 -18.34 1.57
CA LEU A 292 6.32 -18.81 0.72
C LEU A 292 6.77 -19.99 -0.15
N GLY A 293 7.95 -19.91 -0.78
CA GLY A 293 8.53 -21.03 -1.53
C GLY A 293 8.76 -22.28 -0.66
N MET A 294 9.25 -22.11 0.58
CA MET A 294 9.44 -23.23 1.50
C MET A 294 8.10 -23.87 1.90
N PHE A 295 7.10 -23.08 2.26
CA PHE A 295 5.77 -23.61 2.59
C PHE A 295 5.10 -24.28 1.38
N HIS A 296 5.33 -23.73 0.18
CA HIS A 296 4.86 -24.32 -1.07
C HIS A 296 5.45 -25.73 -1.30
N VAL A 297 6.73 -25.92 -1.03
CA VAL A 297 7.39 -27.24 -1.09
C VAL A 297 6.85 -28.17 0.01
N LEU A 298 6.72 -27.68 1.25
CA LEU A 298 6.23 -28.48 2.38
C LEU A 298 4.82 -29.06 2.14
N GLN A 299 3.94 -28.30 1.49
CA GLN A 299 2.60 -28.76 1.11
C GLN A 299 2.59 -29.89 0.06
N ARG A 300 3.74 -30.23 -0.53
CA ARG A 300 3.89 -31.20 -1.64
C ARG A 300 4.92 -32.29 -1.32
N THR A 301 5.29 -32.43 -0.06
CA THR A 301 6.22 -33.48 0.39
C THR A 301 5.60 -34.89 0.26
N HIS A 302 6.45 -35.91 0.14
CA HIS A 302 6.02 -37.32 -0.01
C HIS A 302 5.11 -37.80 1.12
N ALA A 303 5.45 -37.45 2.36
CA ALA A 303 4.60 -37.64 3.52
C ALA A 303 3.72 -36.40 3.67
N LEU A 304 2.53 -36.45 3.05
CA LEU A 304 1.60 -35.33 3.07
C LEU A 304 1.32 -34.88 4.52
N PRO A 305 1.36 -33.57 4.81
CA PRO A 305 1.01 -33.05 6.13
C PRO A 305 -0.43 -33.41 6.53
N SER A 306 -0.71 -33.39 7.83
CA SER A 306 -2.10 -33.54 8.32
C SER A 306 -2.99 -32.41 7.78
N LYS A 307 -4.31 -32.63 7.70
CA LYS A 307 -5.28 -31.62 7.24
C LYS A 307 -5.13 -30.27 7.97
N ILE A 308 -4.88 -30.33 9.28
CA ILE A 308 -4.61 -29.15 10.12
C ILE A 308 -3.30 -28.48 9.70
N ALA A 309 -2.23 -29.25 9.55
CA ALA A 309 -0.93 -28.72 9.12
C ALA A 309 -1.02 -28.08 7.72
N CYS A 310 -1.74 -28.69 6.79
CA CYS A 310 -2.03 -28.12 5.48
C CYS A 310 -2.77 -26.77 5.58
N GLY A 311 -3.83 -26.71 6.39
CA GLY A 311 -4.57 -25.47 6.63
C GLY A 311 -3.70 -24.37 7.26
N ILE A 312 -2.78 -24.71 8.16
CA ILE A 312 -1.84 -23.76 8.76
C ILE A 312 -0.78 -23.30 7.74
N LEU A 313 -0.21 -24.22 6.96
CA LEU A 313 0.73 -23.88 5.88
C LEU A 313 0.09 -22.94 4.87
N GLN A 314 -1.17 -23.18 4.49
CA GLN A 314 -1.91 -22.28 3.60
C GLN A 314 -2.11 -20.90 4.27
N GLY A 315 -2.46 -20.87 5.55
CA GLY A 315 -2.55 -19.62 6.31
C GLY A 315 -1.23 -18.87 6.45
N LEU A 316 -0.10 -19.56 6.48
CA LEU A 316 1.23 -18.92 6.47
C LEU A 316 1.56 -18.37 5.08
N ILE A 317 1.17 -19.05 4.01
CA ILE A 317 1.33 -18.55 2.63
C ILE A 317 0.48 -17.30 2.42
N ASP A 318 -0.83 -17.39 2.65
CA ASP A 318 -1.76 -16.31 2.35
C ASP A 318 -1.74 -15.21 3.43
N GLY A 319 -1.73 -15.58 4.70
CA GLY A 319 -1.73 -14.64 5.82
C GLY A 319 -0.34 -14.03 6.03
N TYR A 320 0.62 -14.83 6.48
CA TYR A 320 1.93 -14.32 6.89
C TYR A 320 2.73 -13.75 5.71
N CYS A 321 3.08 -14.57 4.72
CA CYS A 321 3.91 -14.16 3.58
C CYS A 321 3.18 -13.13 2.69
N GLY A 322 1.88 -13.33 2.49
CA GLY A 322 1.02 -12.41 1.77
C GLY A 322 1.02 -11.00 2.39
N CYS A 323 0.91 -10.86 3.72
CA CYS A 323 0.89 -9.56 4.39
C CYS A 323 2.28 -9.00 4.75
N LEU A 324 3.30 -9.87 4.81
CA LEU A 324 4.71 -9.49 4.98
C LEU A 324 5.28 -8.85 3.71
N SER A 325 4.87 -9.30 2.53
CA SER A 325 5.29 -8.71 1.27
C SER A 325 4.25 -7.71 0.76
N THR A 326 4.64 -6.80 -0.13
CA THR A 326 3.70 -5.84 -0.72
C THR A 326 4.19 -5.29 -2.06
N VAL A 327 3.24 -5.04 -2.98
CA VAL A 327 3.49 -4.31 -4.22
C VAL A 327 3.12 -2.82 -4.07
N SER A 328 2.13 -2.48 -3.24
CA SER A 328 1.68 -1.09 -3.09
C SER A 328 2.77 -0.14 -2.58
N THR A 329 3.50 -0.52 -1.52
CA THR A 329 4.65 0.28 -1.04
C THR A 329 5.80 0.25 -2.04
N PHE A 330 6.07 -0.91 -2.65
CA PHE A 330 7.11 -1.06 -3.67
C PHE A 330 6.87 -0.15 -4.89
N ALA A 331 5.63 -0.06 -5.38
CA ALA A 331 5.27 0.78 -6.51
C ALA A 331 5.45 2.28 -6.20
N VAL A 332 5.09 2.71 -5.00
CA VAL A 332 5.31 4.10 -4.54
C VAL A 332 6.80 4.41 -4.44
N GLU A 333 7.60 3.50 -3.88
CA GLU A 333 9.05 3.64 -3.81
C GLU A 333 9.68 3.74 -5.21
N VAL A 334 9.27 2.87 -6.15
CA VAL A 334 9.72 2.89 -7.54
C VAL A 334 9.34 4.19 -8.23
N GLY A 335 8.08 4.64 -8.09
CA GLY A 335 7.57 5.85 -8.74
C GLY A 335 8.22 7.15 -8.24
N ALA A 336 8.72 7.18 -7.00
CA ALA A 336 9.36 8.35 -6.42
C ALA A 336 10.89 8.37 -6.56
N MET A 337 11.50 7.31 -7.11
CA MET A 337 12.94 7.22 -7.35
C MET A 337 13.33 7.71 -8.76
N ASN A 338 14.56 8.21 -8.90
CA ASN A 338 15.17 8.45 -10.20
C ASN A 338 15.21 7.17 -11.05
N ALA A 339 14.96 7.30 -12.36
CA ALA A 339 14.80 6.15 -13.28
C ALA A 339 15.89 5.07 -13.13
N LYS A 340 17.18 5.45 -13.06
CA LYS A 340 18.27 4.48 -12.91
C LYS A 340 18.18 3.67 -11.62
N LYS A 341 17.90 4.31 -10.48
CA LYS A 341 17.77 3.65 -9.18
C LYS A 341 16.48 2.82 -9.12
N ALA A 342 15.39 3.35 -9.67
CA ALA A 342 14.10 2.67 -9.74
C ALA A 342 14.21 1.33 -10.48
N TRP A 343 14.78 1.32 -11.69
CA TRP A 343 14.95 0.09 -12.48
C TRP A 343 15.98 -0.87 -11.89
N LEU A 344 17.05 -0.35 -11.26
CA LEU A 344 17.97 -1.18 -10.48
C LEU A 344 17.25 -1.87 -9.31
N TYR A 345 16.41 -1.14 -8.58
CA TYR A 345 15.64 -1.67 -7.47
C TYR A 345 14.64 -2.73 -7.91
N VAL A 346 13.92 -2.49 -9.01
CA VAL A 346 13.00 -3.46 -9.62
C VAL A 346 13.75 -4.72 -10.03
N GLY A 347 14.84 -4.57 -10.80
CA GLY A 347 15.66 -5.69 -11.24
C GLY A 347 16.22 -6.51 -10.08
N LEU A 348 16.78 -5.85 -9.06
CA LEU A 348 17.33 -6.52 -7.89
C LEU A 348 16.27 -7.29 -7.08
N SER A 349 15.12 -6.65 -6.82
CA SER A 349 14.01 -7.26 -6.08
C SER A 349 13.48 -8.50 -6.78
N TRP A 350 13.31 -8.41 -8.10
CA TRP A 350 12.84 -9.50 -8.95
C TRP A 350 13.87 -10.62 -9.05
N SER A 351 15.14 -10.30 -9.38
CA SER A 351 16.19 -11.31 -9.57
C SER A 351 16.48 -12.09 -8.30
N ILE A 352 16.62 -11.42 -7.15
CA ILE A 352 16.85 -12.11 -5.87
C ILE A 352 15.69 -13.07 -5.57
N SER A 353 14.46 -12.61 -5.77
CA SER A 353 13.27 -13.41 -5.47
C SER A 353 13.15 -14.65 -6.37
N GLN A 354 13.39 -14.50 -7.67
CA GLN A 354 13.39 -15.61 -8.62
C GLN A 354 14.53 -16.61 -8.34
N LEU A 355 15.74 -16.13 -8.01
CA LEU A 355 16.86 -16.99 -7.63
C LEU A 355 16.58 -17.75 -6.33
N LEU A 356 15.95 -17.11 -5.34
CA LEU A 356 15.55 -17.77 -4.10
C LEU A 356 14.52 -18.88 -4.36
N LEU A 357 13.50 -18.60 -5.18
CA LEU A 357 12.51 -19.62 -5.57
C LEU A 357 13.16 -20.78 -6.33
N LEU A 358 14.09 -20.50 -7.24
CA LEU A 358 14.85 -21.54 -7.95
C LEU A 358 15.64 -22.42 -6.98
N VAL A 359 16.32 -21.83 -6.00
CA VAL A 359 17.12 -22.58 -5.01
C VAL A 359 16.23 -23.39 -4.05
N ILE A 360 15.05 -22.87 -3.69
CA ILE A 360 14.16 -23.52 -2.72
C ILE A 360 13.29 -24.59 -3.38
N ILE A 361 12.63 -24.26 -4.49
CA ILE A 361 11.68 -25.14 -5.17
C ILE A 361 12.40 -26.07 -6.14
N GLY A 362 13.41 -25.58 -6.86
CA GLY A 362 14.11 -26.35 -7.89
C GLY A 362 14.60 -27.73 -7.43
N PRO A 363 15.41 -27.84 -6.36
CA PRO A 363 15.90 -29.14 -5.89
C PRO A 363 14.78 -30.15 -5.58
N SER A 364 13.63 -29.64 -5.12
CA SER A 364 12.47 -30.45 -4.77
C SER A 364 11.81 -31.10 -5.99
N TRP A 365 11.88 -30.45 -7.16
CA TRP A 365 11.43 -31.00 -8.44
C TRP A 365 12.45 -31.95 -9.08
N TRP A 366 13.72 -31.54 -9.15
CA TRP A 366 14.74 -32.34 -9.86
C TRP A 366 15.21 -33.59 -9.12
N ARG A 367 15.34 -33.53 -7.78
CA ARG A 367 15.82 -34.66 -6.97
C ARG A 367 14.79 -35.16 -5.97
N GLY A 368 13.89 -34.27 -5.54
CA GLY A 368 12.90 -34.59 -4.52
C GLY A 368 11.76 -35.45 -5.01
N GLY A 369 11.54 -35.61 -6.32
CA GLY A 369 10.45 -36.43 -6.86
C GLY A 369 9.06 -35.97 -6.40
N ILE A 370 8.91 -34.68 -6.06
CA ILE A 370 7.64 -34.09 -5.69
C ILE A 370 6.72 -34.18 -6.90
N ASN A 371 5.69 -35.01 -6.80
CA ASN A 371 4.70 -35.16 -7.85
C ASN A 371 3.80 -33.92 -7.85
N GLU A 372 3.74 -33.17 -8.96
CA GLU A 372 2.99 -31.91 -9.06
C GLU A 372 1.50 -32.09 -8.77
N ASP A 373 0.98 -33.30 -9.00
CA ASP A 373 -0.39 -33.72 -8.75
C ASP A 373 -0.71 -33.98 -7.26
N ARG A 374 0.31 -34.20 -6.42
CA ARG A 374 0.12 -34.44 -4.98
C ARG A 374 0.30 -33.15 -4.20
N THR A 375 -0.82 -32.54 -3.88
CA THR A 375 -0.90 -31.38 -2.97
C THR A 375 -1.62 -31.75 -1.68
N CYS A 376 -1.43 -30.93 -0.66
CA CYS A 376 -2.17 -30.98 0.59
C CYS A 376 -3.66 -31.27 0.40
N THR A 377 -4.20 -32.20 1.19
CA THR A 377 -5.64 -32.46 1.26
C THR A 377 -6.25 -31.60 2.36
N PHE A 378 -7.27 -30.83 2.01
CA PHE A 378 -7.94 -29.89 2.91
C PHE A 378 -9.32 -30.39 3.37
N ALA A 379 -9.84 -31.45 2.74
CA ALA A 379 -11.14 -32.08 3.03
C ALA A 379 -10.97 -33.45 3.67
#